data_AF-A0A9K3I3M4-F1
#
_entry.id   AF-A0A9K3I3M4-F1
#
_cell.length_a   1.000
_cell.length_b   1.000
_cell.length_c   1.000
_cell.angle_alpha   90.00
_cell.angle_beta   90.00
_cell.angle_gamma   90.00
#
_symmetry.space_group_name_H-M   'P 1'
#
loop_
_entity.id
_entity.type
_entity.pdbx_description
1 polymer ?
#
loop_
_entity_poly.entity_id
_entity_poly.type
_entity_poly.pdbx_seq_one_letter_code
_entity_poly.pdbx_strand_id
1 'polypeptide(L)'
;MMLNLLHTLSTVPRELNFIEHTSDIGWKEYQRAKPVIIDPGLYSNKKSDVFWVSQKRSVPTAYKLFTGSAWMMLSRSFVEYCLWGWDNLPRIVLMYYANFLSSPEGYFHTVICNADEFKNTTVNHDLHFISWDNPPKQHPHFLSIDDYERMVESHAPFARKFGADKELLDKIDSELLGREPDGFVTSNPLIPYMFIVSVFMKRR
;
A
#
# COMPACT_ATOMS: atom_id res chain seq x y z
N MET A 1 -0.81 11.39 19.50
CA MET A 1 -0.47 10.45 18.41
C MET A 1 -1.40 10.55 17.20
N MET A 2 -2.66 10.08 17.24
CA MET A 2 -3.63 10.27 16.13
C MET A 2 -3.84 11.76 15.79
N LEU A 3 -3.82 12.62 16.82
CA LEU A 3 -3.86 14.07 16.67
C LEU A 3 -2.69 14.63 15.85
N ASN A 4 -1.48 14.06 15.97
CA ASN A 4 -0.28 14.58 15.29
C ASN A 4 -0.25 14.21 13.81
N LEU A 5 -0.65 12.98 13.47
CA LEU A 5 -0.78 12.58 12.06
C LEU A 5 -1.90 13.38 11.38
N LEU A 6 -3.07 13.49 12.01
CA LEU A 6 -4.18 14.29 11.47
C LEU A 6 -3.82 15.78 11.36
N HIS A 7 -3.11 16.33 12.35
CA HIS A 7 -2.63 17.71 12.30
C HIS A 7 -1.62 17.90 11.17
N THR A 8 -0.64 17.01 11.03
CA THR A 8 0.34 17.08 9.93
C THR A 8 -0.37 16.98 8.58
N LEU A 9 -1.24 15.99 8.39
CA LEU A 9 -2.02 15.83 7.16
C LEU A 9 -3.01 16.98 6.91
N SER A 10 -3.44 17.71 7.95
CA SER A 10 -4.28 18.90 7.77
C SER A 10 -3.57 20.07 7.09
N THR A 11 -2.24 20.08 7.14
CA THR A 11 -1.41 21.08 6.43
C THR A 11 -1.10 20.67 4.99
N VAL A 12 -1.35 19.41 4.64
CA VAL A 12 -1.12 18.84 3.31
C VAL A 12 -2.37 19.06 2.45
N PRO A 13 -2.22 19.40 1.15
CA PRO A 13 -3.37 19.52 0.25
C PRO A 13 -4.18 18.21 0.16
N ARG A 14 -5.51 18.31 0.22
CA ARG A 14 -6.43 17.15 0.38
C ARG A 14 -6.57 16.31 -0.88
N GLU A 15 -6.17 16.87 -2.02
CA GLU A 15 -6.16 16.25 -3.33
C GLU A 15 -4.97 15.31 -3.53
N LEU A 16 -3.94 15.37 -2.68
CA LEU A 16 -2.76 14.52 -2.82
C LEU A 16 -3.08 13.05 -2.54
N ASN A 17 -2.45 12.19 -3.34
CA ASN A 17 -2.56 10.73 -3.27
C ASN A 17 -1.14 10.19 -3.07
N PHE A 18 -0.90 9.56 -1.93
CA PHE A 18 0.38 8.92 -1.61
C PHE A 18 0.31 7.50 -2.15
N ILE A 19 0.88 7.35 -3.35
CA ILE A 19 0.83 6.13 -4.14
C ILE A 19 2.19 5.99 -4.83
N GLU A 20 3.02 5.09 -4.29
CA GLU A 20 4.27 4.71 -4.95
C GLU A 20 3.95 4.04 -6.28
N HIS A 21 4.53 4.49 -7.38
CA HIS A 21 4.24 3.97 -8.71
C HIS A 21 5.43 4.08 -9.65
N THR A 22 5.51 3.11 -10.55
CA THR A 22 6.38 3.13 -11.73
C THR A 22 5.65 2.58 -12.95
N SER A 23 6.04 3.08 -14.12
CA SER A 23 5.59 2.55 -15.41
C SER A 23 6.56 1.50 -15.99
N ASP A 24 7.72 1.31 -15.35
CA ASP A 24 8.61 0.20 -15.67
C ASP A 24 8.13 -1.06 -14.94
N ILE A 25 7.33 -1.85 -15.64
CA ILE A 25 6.73 -3.07 -15.09
C ILE A 25 7.61 -4.31 -15.31
N GLY A 26 8.70 -4.21 -16.08
CA GLY A 26 9.68 -5.27 -16.34
C GLY A 26 9.07 -6.67 -16.53
N TRP A 27 9.54 -7.63 -15.73
CA TRP A 27 9.09 -9.03 -15.78
C TRP A 27 7.59 -9.21 -15.49
N LYS A 28 6.94 -8.27 -14.80
CA LYS A 28 5.50 -8.33 -14.46
C LYS A 28 4.64 -8.27 -15.73
N GLU A 29 5.14 -7.69 -16.82
CA GLU A 29 4.41 -7.71 -18.10
C GLU A 29 4.11 -9.15 -18.55
N TYR A 30 5.12 -10.02 -18.54
CA TYR A 30 5.00 -11.39 -19.02
C TYR A 30 4.37 -12.35 -18.00
N GLN A 31 4.54 -12.06 -16.70
CA GLN A 31 4.06 -12.93 -15.62
C GLN A 31 2.71 -12.53 -15.04
N ARG A 32 2.26 -11.27 -15.22
CA ARG A 32 1.03 -10.77 -14.60
C ARG A 32 0.10 -10.06 -15.59
N ALA A 33 0.62 -9.25 -16.51
CA ALA A 33 -0.21 -8.48 -17.44
C ALA A 33 -0.80 -9.34 -18.58
N LYS A 34 0.06 -10.10 -19.26
CA LYS A 34 -0.33 -10.96 -20.39
C LYS A 34 -1.07 -12.25 -19.99
N PRO A 35 -0.76 -12.92 -18.87
CA PRO A 35 -1.45 -14.17 -18.51
C PRO A 35 -2.92 -13.95 -18.12
N VAL A 36 -3.71 -15.00 -18.31
CA VAL A 36 -5.08 -15.12 -17.81
C VAL A 36 -5.09 -16.22 -16.76
N ILE A 37 -5.72 -15.98 -15.62
CA ILE A 37 -5.74 -16.90 -14.47
C ILE A 37 -7.17 -17.29 -14.10
N ILE A 38 -7.34 -18.48 -13.55
CA ILE A 38 -8.57 -18.84 -12.83
C ILE A 38 -8.17 -18.90 -11.36
N ASP A 39 -8.80 -18.05 -10.55
CA ASP A 39 -8.55 -17.98 -9.11
C ASP A 39 -9.63 -18.76 -8.34
N PRO A 40 -9.30 -19.93 -7.77
CA PRO A 40 -10.23 -20.72 -6.98
C PRO A 40 -10.73 -20.00 -5.74
N GLY A 41 -9.97 -19.03 -5.22
CA GLY A 41 -10.37 -18.20 -4.08
C GLY A 41 -11.62 -17.36 -4.33
N LEU A 42 -12.05 -17.20 -5.58
CA LEU A 42 -13.28 -16.48 -5.93
C LEU A 42 -14.55 -17.34 -5.81
N TYR A 43 -14.44 -18.67 -5.80
CA TYR A 43 -15.60 -19.57 -5.81
C TYR A 43 -15.47 -20.78 -4.87
N SER A 44 -14.35 -20.95 -4.18
CA SER A 44 -14.08 -22.05 -3.25
C SER A 44 -13.56 -21.52 -1.92
N ASN A 45 -14.03 -22.11 -0.83
CA ASN A 45 -13.56 -21.78 0.52
C ASN A 45 -12.22 -22.45 0.87
N LYS A 46 -11.75 -23.40 0.05
CA LYS A 46 -10.45 -24.04 0.25
C LYS A 46 -9.39 -23.29 -0.54
N LYS A 47 -8.35 -22.81 0.17
CA LYS A 47 -7.21 -22.16 -0.46
C LYS A 47 -6.45 -23.15 -1.35
N SER A 48 -6.24 -22.78 -2.60
CA SER A 48 -5.40 -23.49 -3.57
C SER A 48 -4.70 -22.48 -4.48
N ASP A 49 -3.70 -22.94 -5.23
CA ASP A 49 -3.01 -22.09 -6.20
C ASP A 49 -3.92 -21.72 -7.37
N VAL A 50 -3.56 -20.63 -8.06
CA VAL A 50 -4.25 -20.19 -9.27
C VAL A 50 -3.94 -21.13 -10.43
N PHE A 51 -4.93 -21.34 -11.30
CA PHE A 51 -4.72 -22.07 -12.54
C PHE A 51 -4.31 -21.09 -13.65
N TRP A 52 -3.22 -21.41 -14.33
CA TRP A 52 -2.74 -20.64 -15.46
C TRP A 52 -3.40 -21.13 -16.74
N VAL A 53 -4.05 -20.23 -17.46
CA VAL A 53 -4.61 -20.52 -18.78
C VAL A 53 -3.49 -20.44 -19.82
N SER A 54 -3.51 -21.33 -20.83
CA SER A 54 -2.45 -21.39 -21.85
C SER A 54 -2.50 -20.17 -22.79
N GLN A 55 -3.69 -19.64 -23.08
CA GLN A 55 -3.88 -18.42 -23.85
C GLN A 55 -3.47 -17.19 -23.04
N LYS A 56 -2.80 -16.25 -23.71
CA LYS A 56 -2.39 -14.96 -23.17
C LYS A 56 -3.12 -13.83 -23.91
N ARG A 57 -3.38 -12.73 -23.21
CA ARG A 57 -3.89 -11.49 -23.81
C ARG A 57 -2.73 -10.56 -24.19
N SER A 58 -3.00 -9.62 -25.09
CA SER A 58 -2.08 -8.50 -25.35
C SER A 58 -2.09 -7.50 -24.19
N VAL A 59 -1.04 -6.69 -24.10
CA VAL A 59 -1.00 -5.53 -23.21
C VAL A 59 -1.92 -4.45 -23.80
N PRO A 60 -2.71 -3.73 -22.99
CA PRO A 60 -3.57 -2.65 -23.45
C PRO A 60 -2.76 -1.57 -24.18
N THR A 61 -3.31 -1.03 -25.26
CA THR A 61 -2.73 0.10 -26.01
C THR A 61 -3.44 1.42 -25.71
N ALA A 62 -4.65 1.36 -25.12
CA ALA A 62 -5.45 2.54 -24.79
C ALA A 62 -4.97 3.30 -23.54
N TYR A 63 -4.20 2.65 -22.67
CA TYR A 63 -3.64 3.22 -21.45
C TYR A 63 -2.33 2.51 -21.10
N LYS A 64 -1.45 3.18 -20.35
CA LYS A 64 -0.19 2.62 -19.90
C LYS A 64 -0.36 1.93 -18.55
N LEU A 65 0.19 0.73 -18.39
CA LEU A 65 0.18 0.05 -17.09
C LEU A 65 1.19 0.68 -16.12
N PHE A 66 0.77 0.80 -14.86
CA PHE A 66 1.62 1.19 -13.74
C PHE A 66 1.54 0.12 -12.65
N THR A 67 2.60 0.01 -11.86
CA THR A 67 2.67 -0.88 -10.69
C THR A 67 3.30 -0.15 -9.52
N GLY A 68 2.98 -0.61 -8.31
CA GLY A 68 3.57 -0.09 -7.09
C GLY A 68 3.13 -0.87 -5.86
N SER A 69 3.26 -0.25 -4.69
CA SER A 69 2.82 -0.80 -3.41
C SER A 69 1.32 -1.07 -3.37
N ALA A 70 0.92 -2.16 -2.72
CA ALA A 70 -0.49 -2.40 -2.39
C ALA A 70 -1.01 -1.44 -1.29
N TRP A 71 -0.13 -0.69 -0.63
CA TRP A 71 -0.47 0.32 0.36
C TRP A 71 -0.45 1.70 -0.27
N MET A 72 -1.44 2.50 0.10
CA MET A 72 -1.62 3.83 -0.46
C MET A 72 -2.52 4.65 0.45
N MET A 73 -2.39 5.97 0.38
CA MET A 73 -3.38 6.90 0.90
C MET A 73 -3.98 7.67 -0.27
N LEU A 74 -5.26 7.45 -0.53
CA LEU A 74 -5.97 8.04 -1.66
C LEU A 74 -6.86 9.18 -1.20
N SER A 75 -6.87 10.26 -1.97
CA SER A 75 -7.77 11.39 -1.80
C SER A 75 -9.23 10.96 -2.05
N ARG A 76 -10.16 11.66 -1.40
CA ARG A 76 -11.60 11.44 -1.59
C ARG A 76 -12.02 11.65 -3.04
N SER A 77 -11.50 12.69 -3.70
CA SER A 77 -11.80 13.01 -5.09
C SER A 77 -11.38 11.89 -6.03
N PHE A 78 -10.21 11.29 -5.85
CA PHE A 78 -9.76 10.17 -6.66
C PHE A 78 -10.61 8.91 -6.46
N VAL A 79 -10.98 8.61 -5.21
CA VAL A 79 -11.89 7.49 -4.91
C VAL A 79 -13.26 7.71 -5.54
N GLU A 80 -13.79 8.93 -5.49
CA GLU A 80 -15.06 9.29 -6.15
C GLU A 80 -14.97 9.17 -7.66
N TYR A 81 -13.86 9.57 -8.29
CA TYR A 81 -13.62 9.36 -9.71
C TYR A 81 -13.63 7.86 -10.07
N CYS A 82 -13.02 7.01 -9.24
CA CYS A 82 -13.01 5.55 -9.48
C CYS A 82 -14.41 4.92 -9.40
N LEU A 83 -15.30 5.44 -8.55
CA LEU A 83 -16.64 4.89 -8.31
C LEU A 83 -17.71 5.49 -9.22
N TRP A 84 -17.73 6.81 -9.31
CA TRP A 84 -18.81 7.60 -9.90
C TRP A 84 -18.36 8.39 -11.14
N GLY A 85 -17.08 8.33 -11.50
CA GLY A 85 -16.55 9.01 -12.67
C GLY A 85 -17.35 8.70 -13.92
N TRP A 86 -17.64 9.75 -14.69
CA TRP A 86 -18.30 9.64 -15.98
C TRP A 86 -17.37 9.08 -17.06
N ASP A 87 -16.06 9.26 -16.89
CA ASP A 87 -15.02 8.62 -17.70
C ASP A 87 -15.10 7.08 -17.58
N ASN A 88 -14.83 6.38 -18.68
CA ASN A 88 -14.80 4.93 -18.72
C ASN A 88 -13.45 4.34 -18.28
N LEU A 89 -12.39 5.14 -18.16
CA LEU A 89 -11.05 4.67 -17.80
C LEU A 89 -11.04 3.78 -16.54
N PRO A 90 -11.62 4.18 -15.38
CA PRO A 90 -11.65 3.30 -14.21
C PRO A 90 -12.34 1.96 -14.48
N ARG A 91 -13.44 1.95 -15.24
CA ARG A 91 -14.20 0.74 -15.58
C ARG A 91 -13.41 -0.17 -16.52
N ILE A 92 -12.78 0.39 -17.54
CA ILE A 92 -11.95 -0.34 -18.51
C ILE A 92 -10.74 -0.97 -17.80
N VAL A 93 -10.04 -0.19 -16.97
CA VAL A 93 -8.90 -0.68 -16.18
C VAL A 93 -9.38 -1.74 -15.18
N LEU A 94 -10.54 -1.56 -14.55
CA LEU A 94 -11.11 -2.56 -13.63
C LEU A 94 -11.39 -3.89 -14.34
N MET A 95 -11.97 -3.86 -15.54
CA MET A 95 -12.19 -5.08 -16.33
C MET A 95 -10.88 -5.81 -16.63
N TYR A 96 -9.81 -5.06 -16.94
CA TYR A 96 -8.50 -5.66 -17.17
C TYR A 96 -7.90 -6.27 -15.89
N TYR A 97 -8.01 -5.57 -14.76
CA TYR A 97 -7.49 -5.99 -13.46
C TYR A 97 -8.37 -7.00 -12.72
N ALA A 98 -9.61 -7.26 -13.17
CA ALA A 98 -10.45 -8.34 -12.66
C ALA A 98 -9.82 -9.73 -12.89
N ASN A 99 -8.91 -9.84 -13.86
CA ASN A 99 -8.13 -11.03 -14.13
C ASN A 99 -6.64 -10.70 -14.23
N PHE A 100 -6.05 -10.26 -13.13
CA PHE A 100 -4.65 -9.88 -13.04
C PHE A 100 -4.10 -10.36 -11.68
N LEU A 101 -2.89 -10.94 -11.67
CA LEU A 101 -2.30 -11.40 -10.41
C LEU A 101 -1.81 -10.19 -9.58
N SER A 102 -2.23 -10.11 -8.31
CA SER A 102 -1.94 -8.98 -7.41
C SER A 102 -2.53 -7.65 -7.90
N SER A 103 -3.80 -7.62 -8.33
CA SER A 103 -4.48 -6.42 -8.82
C SER A 103 -4.35 -5.14 -7.97
N PRO A 104 -4.34 -5.19 -6.62
CA PRO A 104 -4.12 -4.01 -5.79
C PRO A 104 -2.79 -3.29 -6.06
N GLU A 105 -1.75 -3.99 -6.53
CA GLU A 105 -0.43 -3.44 -6.87
C GLU A 105 -0.39 -2.75 -8.24
N GLY A 106 -1.55 -2.54 -8.91
CA GLY A 106 -1.57 -1.96 -10.25
C GLY A 106 -2.84 -1.21 -10.65
N TYR A 107 -4.01 -1.59 -10.14
CA TYR A 107 -5.28 -0.96 -10.53
C TYR A 107 -5.27 0.56 -10.29
N PHE A 108 -5.12 0.98 -9.03
CA PHE A 108 -5.17 2.41 -8.67
C PHE A 108 -4.03 3.21 -9.33
N HIS A 109 -2.82 2.64 -9.37
CA HIS A 109 -1.65 3.20 -10.04
C HIS A 109 -1.94 3.50 -11.52
N THR A 110 -2.52 2.52 -12.21
CA THR A 110 -2.86 2.65 -13.64
C THR A 110 -3.96 3.67 -13.85
N VAL A 111 -5.03 3.66 -13.04
CA VAL A 111 -6.10 4.65 -13.18
C VAL A 111 -5.58 6.07 -12.95
N ILE A 112 -4.89 6.33 -11.83
CA ILE A 112 -4.48 7.69 -11.47
C ILE A 112 -3.45 8.27 -12.43
N CYS A 113 -2.53 7.46 -12.95
CA CYS A 113 -1.47 7.94 -13.84
C CYS A 113 -1.94 8.13 -15.29
N ASN A 114 -3.11 7.60 -15.66
CA ASN A 114 -3.71 7.79 -16.99
C ASN A 114 -4.89 8.78 -16.97
N ALA A 115 -5.32 9.24 -15.79
CA ALA A 115 -6.39 10.22 -15.66
C ALA A 115 -5.82 11.65 -15.65
N ASP A 116 -6.16 12.44 -16.67
CA ASP A 116 -5.63 13.80 -16.83
C ASP A 116 -5.94 14.73 -15.65
N GLU A 117 -7.10 14.55 -15.00
CA GLU A 117 -7.55 15.34 -13.84
C GLU A 117 -6.66 15.16 -12.60
N PHE A 118 -5.92 14.04 -12.50
CA PHE A 118 -5.06 13.71 -11.36
C PHE A 118 -3.57 13.90 -11.63
N LYS A 119 -3.22 14.58 -12.73
CA LYS A 119 -1.83 14.98 -12.97
C LYS A 119 -1.35 15.92 -11.84
N ASN A 120 -0.16 15.66 -11.33
CA ASN A 120 0.46 16.38 -10.20
C ASN A 120 -0.23 16.21 -8.84
N THR A 121 -1.23 15.33 -8.72
CA THR A 121 -1.84 14.99 -7.43
C THR A 121 -1.26 13.71 -6.82
N THR A 122 -0.21 13.16 -7.43
CA THR A 122 0.47 11.94 -6.94
C THR A 122 1.75 12.31 -6.17
N VAL A 123 1.90 11.72 -5.00
CA VAL A 123 3.15 11.70 -4.23
C VAL A 123 3.68 10.28 -4.33
N ASN A 124 4.88 10.12 -4.90
CA ASN A 124 5.47 8.82 -5.20
C ASN A 124 6.09 8.16 -3.96
N HIS A 125 5.24 7.87 -2.96
CA HIS A 125 5.61 7.25 -1.68
C HIS A 125 4.36 6.61 -1.06
N ASP A 126 4.48 5.43 -0.43
CA ASP A 126 3.33 4.68 0.13
C ASP A 126 3.11 4.89 1.64
N LEU A 127 3.93 5.75 2.26
CA LEU A 127 3.93 6.11 3.68
C LEU A 127 4.35 4.96 4.63
N HIS A 128 4.87 3.85 4.10
CA HIS A 128 5.28 2.71 4.89
C HIS A 128 6.79 2.51 4.88
N PHE A 129 7.36 2.28 6.05
CA PHE A 129 8.63 1.57 6.16
C PHE A 129 8.38 0.08 5.91
N ILE A 130 9.01 -0.45 4.86
CA ILE A 130 8.95 -1.87 4.52
C ILE A 130 10.38 -2.36 4.30
N SER A 131 10.75 -3.39 5.06
CA SER A 131 12.05 -4.05 4.96
C SER A 131 11.87 -5.32 4.11
N TRP A 132 12.73 -5.50 3.10
CA TRP A 132 12.67 -6.61 2.16
C TRP A 132 13.97 -7.41 2.19
N ASP A 133 13.87 -8.72 1.97
CA ASP A 133 15.02 -9.55 1.64
C ASP A 133 15.71 -9.07 0.35
N ASN A 134 16.99 -9.39 0.18
CA ASN A 134 17.71 -9.22 -1.09
C ASN A 134 18.21 -10.59 -1.60
N PRO A 135 17.64 -11.15 -2.69
CA PRO A 135 16.54 -10.60 -3.51
C PRO A 135 15.17 -10.65 -2.78
N PRO A 136 14.21 -9.79 -3.17
CA PRO A 136 12.91 -9.71 -2.51
C PRO A 136 12.10 -10.99 -2.70
N LYS A 137 11.52 -11.50 -1.60
CA LYS A 137 10.57 -12.63 -1.59
C LYS A 137 9.14 -12.15 -1.85
N GLN A 138 8.17 -13.08 -1.85
CA GLN A 138 6.74 -12.75 -2.05
C GLN A 138 6.18 -11.82 -0.97
N HIS A 139 6.71 -11.88 0.24
CA HIS A 139 6.28 -11.05 1.36
C HIS A 139 7.50 -10.38 1.99
N PRO A 140 7.34 -9.13 2.49
CA PRO A 140 8.41 -8.47 3.24
C PRO A 140 8.72 -9.26 4.51
N HIS A 141 9.96 -9.17 5.00
CA HIS A 141 10.35 -9.88 6.21
C HIS A 141 9.70 -9.25 7.45
N PHE A 142 9.73 -10.02 8.53
CA PHE A 142 9.23 -9.53 9.81
C PHE A 142 10.25 -8.58 10.43
N LEU A 143 9.81 -7.35 10.71
CA LEU A 143 10.64 -6.36 11.39
C LEU A 143 11.08 -6.89 12.75
N SER A 144 12.35 -6.66 13.06
CA SER A 144 13.03 -7.03 14.30
C SER A 144 13.62 -5.80 14.98
N ILE A 145 14.21 -5.98 16.16
CA ILE A 145 14.90 -4.89 16.88
C ILE A 145 16.00 -4.23 16.03
N ASP A 146 16.65 -5.00 15.16
CA ASP A 146 17.71 -4.51 14.25
C ASP A 146 17.17 -3.60 13.14
N ASP A 147 15.86 -3.60 12.89
CA ASP A 147 15.21 -2.69 11.94
C ASP A 147 14.78 -1.37 12.61
N TYR A 148 14.85 -1.26 13.95
CA TYR A 148 14.25 -0.15 14.70
C TYR A 148 14.82 1.22 14.31
N GLU A 149 16.14 1.37 14.29
CA GLU A 149 16.79 2.66 13.96
C GLU A 149 16.41 3.11 12.55
N ARG A 150 16.54 2.22 11.55
CA ARG A 150 16.13 2.52 10.16
C ARG A 150 14.66 2.87 10.03
N MET A 151 13.79 2.21 10.80
CA MET A 151 12.36 2.50 10.81
C MET A 151 12.06 3.89 11.37
N VAL A 152 12.77 4.33 12.41
CA VAL A 152 12.64 5.68 12.98
C VAL A 152 13.22 6.72 12.02
N GLU A 153 14.40 6.47 11.47
CA GLU A 153 15.07 7.38 10.52
C GLU A 153 14.33 7.53 9.20
N SER A 154 13.49 6.56 8.80
CA SER A 154 12.72 6.68 7.56
C SER A 154 11.61 7.73 7.64
N HIS A 155 11.27 8.22 8.84
CA HIS A 155 10.20 9.17 9.10
C HIS A 155 8.82 8.76 8.53
N ALA A 156 8.65 7.46 8.23
CA ALA A 156 7.41 6.94 7.69
C ALA A 156 6.38 6.82 8.81
N PRO A 157 5.15 7.32 8.61
CA PRO A 157 4.11 7.24 9.64
C PRO A 157 3.60 5.82 9.87
N PHE A 158 3.89 4.87 8.97
CA PHE A 158 3.52 3.47 9.09
C PHE A 158 4.73 2.57 8.85
N ALA A 159 4.65 1.33 9.35
CA ALA A 159 5.68 0.32 9.15
C ALA A 159 5.04 -1.07 9.05
N ARG A 160 5.66 -1.98 8.30
CA ARG A 160 5.27 -3.40 8.21
C ARG A 160 6.43 -4.29 7.76
N LYS A 161 6.43 -5.59 8.03
CA LYS A 161 5.42 -6.37 8.76
C LYS A 161 5.95 -6.71 10.16
N PHE A 162 5.17 -6.44 11.20
CA PHE A 162 5.57 -6.83 12.56
C PHE A 162 5.38 -8.32 12.80
N GLY A 163 6.29 -8.95 13.53
CA GLY A 163 6.16 -10.31 14.06
C GLY A 163 5.29 -10.37 15.32
N ALA A 164 5.34 -11.47 16.07
CA ALA A 164 4.89 -11.50 17.46
C ALA A 164 6.03 -11.15 18.44
N ASP A 165 7.12 -10.60 17.90
CA ASP A 165 8.28 -10.14 18.65
C ASP A 165 7.83 -9.09 19.67
N LYS A 166 7.97 -9.44 20.94
CA LYS A 166 7.53 -8.59 22.04
C LYS A 166 8.50 -7.43 22.26
N GLU A 167 9.79 -7.63 22.00
CA GLU A 167 10.84 -6.65 22.29
C GLU A 167 10.73 -5.42 21.38
N LEU A 168 10.67 -5.61 20.07
CA LEU A 168 10.48 -4.50 19.12
C LEU A 168 9.17 -3.75 19.40
N LEU A 169 8.08 -4.48 19.66
CA LEU A 169 6.77 -3.87 19.92
C LEU A 169 6.75 -3.08 21.23
N ASP A 170 7.39 -3.59 22.29
CA ASP A 170 7.52 -2.90 23.57
C ASP A 170 8.41 -1.65 23.44
N LYS A 171 9.48 -1.71 22.63
CA LYS A 171 10.32 -0.53 22.33
C LYS A 171 9.55 0.53 21.56
N ILE A 172 8.72 0.16 20.59
CA ILE A 172 7.84 1.09 19.88
C ILE A 172 6.82 1.71 20.85
N ASP A 173 6.14 0.88 21.63
CA ASP A 173 5.12 1.31 22.59
C ASP A 173 5.72 2.33 23.59
N SER A 174 6.91 2.06 24.14
CA SER A 174 7.57 2.92 25.12
C SER A 174 8.19 4.19 24.49
N GLU A 175 9.01 4.06 23.45
CA GLU A 175 9.83 5.17 22.94
C GLU A 175 9.12 6.06 21.92
N LEU A 176 8.18 5.51 21.15
CA LEU A 176 7.49 6.26 20.09
C LEU A 176 6.06 6.63 20.48
N LEU A 177 5.35 5.73 21.15
CA LEU A 177 3.92 5.92 21.45
C LEU A 177 3.69 6.41 22.89
N GLY A 178 4.69 6.35 23.77
CA GLY A 178 4.58 6.73 25.17
C GLY A 178 3.51 5.93 25.92
N ARG A 179 3.37 4.64 25.59
CA ARG A 179 2.36 3.74 26.15
C ARG A 179 2.93 2.99 27.35
N GLU A 180 2.26 3.13 28.49
CA GLU A 180 2.53 2.28 29.65
C GLU A 180 2.07 0.82 29.37
N PRO A 181 2.73 -0.21 29.96
CA PRO A 181 2.47 -1.62 29.65
C PRO A 181 0.99 -2.05 29.68
N ASP A 182 0.18 -1.42 30.53
CA ASP A 182 -1.26 -1.67 30.69
C ASP A 182 -2.13 -0.42 30.45
N GLY A 183 -1.56 0.64 29.88
CA GLY A 183 -2.20 1.95 29.70
C GLY A 183 -2.83 2.17 28.32
N PHE A 184 -3.80 3.08 28.27
CA PHE A 184 -4.24 3.71 27.03
C PHE A 184 -3.24 4.79 26.62
N VAL A 185 -3.00 4.96 25.31
CA VAL A 185 -2.16 6.05 24.82
C VAL A 185 -2.80 7.39 25.16
N THR A 186 -2.16 8.13 26.06
CA THR A 186 -2.53 9.52 26.37
C THR A 186 -1.97 10.41 25.26
N SER A 187 -2.72 11.45 24.87
CA SER A 187 -2.24 12.41 23.89
C SER A 187 -1.13 13.25 24.52
N ASN A 188 0.12 12.80 24.42
CA ASN A 188 1.27 13.57 24.87
C ASN A 188 1.67 14.59 23.78
N PRO A 189 1.57 15.91 24.03
CA PRO A 189 1.85 16.95 23.03
C PRO A 189 3.34 17.18 22.76
N LEU A 190 4.24 16.51 23.50
CA LEU A 190 5.68 16.77 23.47
C LEU A 190 6.52 15.80 22.60
N ILE A 191 5.89 14.89 21.85
CA ILE A 191 6.61 14.05 20.88
C ILE A 191 6.44 14.67 19.49
N PRO A 192 7.45 15.36 18.93
CA PRO A 192 7.36 16.07 17.66
C PRO A 192 7.42 15.16 16.44
N TYR A 193 7.39 13.83 16.62
CA TYR A 193 7.61 12.90 15.53
C TYR A 193 6.37 12.03 15.24
N MET A 194 5.98 12.07 13.98
CA MET A 194 4.84 11.40 13.38
C MET A 194 5.10 9.89 13.33
N PHE A 195 4.70 9.12 14.35
CA PHE A 195 4.95 7.67 14.37
C PHE A 195 3.73 6.79 14.71
N ILE A 196 3.48 5.87 13.76
CA ILE A 196 2.96 4.49 13.82
C ILE A 196 1.56 4.26 14.38
N VAL A 197 0.56 4.31 13.47
CA VAL A 197 -0.82 3.83 13.68
C VAL A 197 -0.96 2.31 13.45
N SER A 198 -0.05 1.66 12.71
CA SER A 198 -0.21 0.25 12.28
C SER A 198 -0.04 -0.79 13.39
N VAL A 199 0.73 -0.50 14.44
CA VAL A 199 0.98 -1.44 15.56
C VAL A 199 -0.28 -1.72 16.39
N PHE A 200 -1.21 -0.76 16.46
CA PHE A 200 -2.43 -0.85 17.25
C PHE A 200 -3.35 -2.03 16.90
N MET A 201 -3.35 -2.49 15.65
CA MET A 201 -4.26 -3.55 15.20
C MET A 201 -3.79 -4.97 15.55
N LYS A 202 -2.51 -5.18 15.89
CA LYS A 202 -1.96 -6.55 16.02
C LYS A 202 -1.98 -7.13 17.44
N ARG A 203 -2.13 -6.29 18.48
CA ARG A 203 -2.26 -6.74 19.88
C ARG A 203 -3.73 -6.97 20.33
N ARG A 204 -4.71 -6.81 19.44
CA ARG A 204 -6.12 -7.12 19.71
C ARG A 204 -6.49 -8.50 19.18
#